data_AF-A0A5J5TYQ8-F1
#
_entry.id   AF-A0A5J5TYQ8-F1
#
_cell.length_a   1.000
_cell.length_b   1.000
_cell.length_c   1.000
_cell.angle_alpha   90.00
_cell.angle_beta   90.00
_cell.angle_gamma   90.00
#
_symmetry.space_group_name_H-M   'P 1'
#
loop_
_entity.id
_entity.type
_entity.pdbx_description
1 polymer ?
#
loop_
_entity_poly.entity_id
_entity_poly.type
_entity_poly.pdbx_seq_one_letter_code
_entity_poly.pdbx_strand_id
1 'polypeptide(L)'
;EEEILGNNSIEDISWLCSLSESELDFLISLKKLAVKRAIAIGHVQLPNKFDLMVLQAPGFILMECLKEKVKDLSLIPSLVNSAAFLDYLIY
;
A
#
# COMPACT_ATOMS: atom_id res chain seq x y z
N GLU A 1 -22.42 -11.48 -14.30
CA GLU A 1 -21.00 -11.16 -14.50
C GLU A 1 -20.61 -9.77 -13.98
N GLU A 2 -21.55 -8.90 -13.58
CA GLU A 2 -21.27 -7.55 -13.04
C GLU A 2 -20.78 -7.49 -11.57
N GLU A 3 -20.77 -8.62 -10.85
CA GLU A 3 -20.47 -8.63 -9.41
C GLU A 3 -18.96 -8.63 -9.07
N ILE A 4 -18.09 -8.80 -10.08
CA ILE A 4 -16.66 -9.04 -9.87
C ILE A 4 -15.90 -7.72 -9.63
N LEU A 5 -16.40 -6.59 -10.13
CA LEU A 5 -15.65 -5.33 -10.17
C LEU A 5 -15.98 -4.35 -9.02
N GLY A 6 -17.08 -4.57 -8.28
CA GLY A 6 -17.54 -3.65 -7.24
C GLY A 6 -17.76 -2.22 -7.80
N ASN A 7 -17.43 -1.20 -7.00
CA ASN A 7 -17.53 0.22 -7.39
C ASN A 7 -16.29 0.74 -8.17
N ASN A 8 -15.43 -0.13 -8.69
CA ASN A 8 -14.18 0.29 -9.32
C ASN A 8 -14.36 0.53 -10.82
N SER A 9 -13.73 1.58 -11.35
CA SER A 9 -13.67 1.86 -12.78
C SER A 9 -12.71 0.92 -13.51
N ILE A 10 -12.78 0.89 -14.85
CA ILE A 10 -11.84 0.13 -15.69
C ILE A 10 -10.40 0.62 -15.47
N GLU A 11 -10.24 1.93 -15.28
CA GLU A 11 -8.97 2.58 -14.99
C GLU A 11 -8.39 2.11 -13.65
N ASP A 12 -9.22 1.99 -12.62
CA ASP A 12 -8.80 1.51 -11.29
C ASP A 12 -8.31 0.06 -11.36
N ILE A 13 -9.00 -0.78 -12.14
CA ILE A 13 -8.63 -2.18 -12.36
C ILE A 13 -7.33 -2.27 -13.15
N SER A 14 -7.21 -1.48 -14.23
CA SER A 14 -5.99 -1.42 -15.04
C SER A 14 -4.79 -0.96 -14.21
N TRP A 15 -5.00 0.00 -13.30
CA TRP A 15 -3.96 0.42 -12.36
C TRP A 15 -3.61 -0.71 -11.38
N LEU A 16 -4.60 -1.37 -10.77
CA LEU A 16 -4.36 -2.49 -9.86
C LEU A 16 -3.55 -3.61 -10.53
N CYS A 17 -3.87 -3.93 -11.78
CA CYS A 17 -3.16 -4.93 -12.58
C CYS A 17 -1.75 -4.50 -13.02
N SER A 18 -1.41 -3.21 -12.91
CA SER A 18 -0.07 -2.70 -13.22
C SER A 18 0.93 -2.84 -12.07
N LEU A 19 0.44 -3.16 -10.87
CA LEU A 19 1.25 -3.23 -9.65
C LEU A 19 2.05 -4.55 -9.56
N SER A 20 3.24 -4.47 -8.97
CA SER A 20 4.00 -5.67 -8.58
C SER A 20 3.35 -6.40 -7.40
N GLU A 21 3.78 -7.64 -7.14
CA GLU A 21 3.33 -8.41 -5.96
C GLU A 21 3.62 -7.67 -4.64
N SER A 22 4.82 -7.09 -4.52
CA SER A 22 5.23 -6.32 -3.35
C SER A 22 4.43 -5.02 -3.16
N GLU A 23 4.07 -4.34 -4.25
CA GLU A 23 3.18 -3.17 -4.23
C GLU A 23 1.75 -3.56 -3.80
N LEU A 24 1.23 -4.69 -4.27
CA LEU A 24 -0.07 -5.24 -3.85
C LEU A 24 -0.07 -5.62 -2.36
N ASP A 25 0.97 -6.31 -1.89
CA ASP A 25 1.14 -6.69 -0.49
C ASP A 25 1.23 -5.48 0.45
N PHE A 26 1.87 -4.41 -0.01
CA PHE A 26 1.90 -3.14 0.70
C PHE A 26 0.49 -2.55 0.85
N LEU A 27 -0.29 -2.48 -0.22
CA LEU A 27 -1.67 -1.97 -0.18
C LEU A 27 -2.58 -2.83 0.70
N ILE A 28 -2.45 -4.16 0.65
CA ILE A 28 -3.20 -5.08 1.50
C ILE A 28 -2.85 -4.84 2.98
N SER A 29 -1.56 -4.67 3.29
CA SER A 29 -1.08 -4.40 4.64
C SER A 29 -1.58 -3.06 5.16
N LEU A 30 -1.57 -2.03 4.31
CA LEU A 30 -2.11 -0.71 4.61
C LEU A 30 -3.61 -0.77 4.92
N LYS A 31 -4.39 -1.50 4.11
CA LYS A 31 -5.82 -1.73 4.36
C LYS A 31 -6.05 -2.41 5.70
N LYS A 32 -5.32 -3.50 5.99
CA LYS A 32 -5.40 -4.21 7.28
C LYS A 32 -5.10 -3.29 8.46
N LEU A 33 -4.08 -2.42 8.34
CA LEU A 33 -3.73 -1.46 9.37
C LEU A 33 -4.85 -0.42 9.61
N ALA A 34 -5.38 0.15 8.52
CA ALA A 34 -6.48 1.13 8.59
C ALA A 34 -7.73 0.53 9.25
N VAL A 35 -8.10 -0.70 8.87
CA VAL A 35 -9.22 -1.45 9.47
C VAL A 35 -8.99 -1.70 10.96
N LYS A 36 -7.81 -2.20 11.35
CA LYS A 36 -7.48 -2.43 12.77
C LYS A 36 -7.59 -1.14 13.59
N ARG A 37 -7.09 -0.02 13.06
CA ARG A 37 -7.17 1.30 13.72
C ARG A 37 -8.61 1.78 13.86
N ALA A 38 -9.42 1.65 12.81
CA ALA A 38 -10.83 2.02 12.84
C ALA A 38 -11.61 1.26 13.90
N ILE A 39 -11.41 -0.07 13.98
CA ILE A 39 -12.02 -0.93 14.99
C ILE A 39 -11.57 -0.53 16.40
N ALA A 40 -10.27 -0.28 16.60
CA ALA A 40 -9.73 0.09 17.90
C ALA A 40 -10.32 1.39 18.48
N ILE A 41 -10.74 2.32 17.62
CA ILE A 41 -11.35 3.61 18.02
C ILE A 41 -12.90 3.48 18.11
N GLY A 42 -13.46 2.29 17.88
CA GLY A 42 -14.91 2.04 17.95
C GLY A 42 -15.67 2.37 16.67
N HIS A 43 -14.99 2.72 15.58
CA HIS A 43 -15.60 3.04 14.29
C HIS A 43 -15.73 1.78 13.41
N VAL A 44 -16.56 0.83 13.84
CA VAL A 44 -16.74 -0.49 13.19
C VAL A 44 -17.28 -0.44 11.76
N GLN A 45 -17.90 0.66 11.34
CA GLN A 45 -18.42 0.87 9.97
C GLN A 45 -17.43 1.57 9.04
N LEU A 46 -16.38 2.20 9.59
CA LEU A 46 -15.37 2.90 8.80
C LEU A 46 -14.55 1.97 7.87
N PRO A 47 -14.26 0.69 8.23
CA PRO A 47 -13.65 -0.28 7.32
C PRO A 47 -14.30 -0.40 5.94
N ASN A 48 -15.62 -0.23 5.86
CA ASN A 48 -16.38 -0.32 4.61
C ASN A 48 -16.08 0.84 3.64
N LYS A 49 -15.42 1.91 4.13
CA LYS A 49 -15.02 3.07 3.34
C LYS A 49 -13.58 2.99 2.82
N PHE A 50 -12.81 1.97 3.20
CA PHE A 50 -11.45 1.75 2.68
C PHE A 50 -11.52 0.93 1.39
N ASP A 51 -12.11 1.55 0.37
CA ASP A 51 -12.11 1.02 -1.00
C ASP A 51 -10.77 1.27 -1.69
N LEU A 52 -10.67 0.81 -2.94
CA LEU A 52 -9.43 0.89 -3.70
C LEU A 52 -9.01 2.34 -3.95
N MET A 53 -9.95 3.20 -4.36
CA MET A 53 -9.68 4.63 -4.61
C MET A 53 -9.13 5.33 -3.36
N VAL A 54 -9.71 5.06 -2.19
CA VAL A 54 -9.27 5.66 -0.92
C VAL A 54 -7.88 5.18 -0.51
N LEU A 55 -7.51 3.93 -0.84
CA LEU A 55 -6.19 3.37 -0.47
C LEU A 55 -5.10 3.68 -1.49
N GLN A 56 -5.45 3.85 -2.77
CA GLN A 56 -4.50 4.06 -3.87
C GLN A 56 -3.66 5.32 -3.68
N ALA A 57 -4.29 6.48 -3.47
CA ALA A 57 -3.59 7.75 -3.32
C ALA A 57 -2.60 7.77 -2.13
N PRO A 58 -3.01 7.45 -0.88
CA PRO A 58 -2.07 7.41 0.23
C PRO A 58 -1.05 6.27 0.10
N GLY A 59 -1.43 5.14 -0.48
CA GLY A 59 -0.51 4.02 -0.75
C GLY A 59 0.62 4.43 -1.68
N PHE A 60 0.30 5.09 -2.79
CA PHE A 60 1.30 5.60 -3.73
C PHE A 60 2.24 6.63 -3.08
N ILE A 61 1.68 7.62 -2.37
CA ILE A 61 2.49 8.65 -1.69
C ILE A 61 3.43 8.02 -0.65
N LEU A 62 2.92 7.13 0.20
CA LEU A 62 3.71 6.45 1.21
C LEU A 62 4.85 5.63 0.60
N MET A 63 4.57 4.93 -0.50
CA MET A 63 5.57 4.11 -1.16
C MET A 63 6.66 4.94 -1.82
N GLU A 64 6.31 6.05 -2.48
CA GLU A 64 7.30 6.97 -3.04
C GLU A 64 8.15 7.63 -1.94
N CYS A 65 7.52 8.06 -0.84
CA CYS A 65 8.25 8.56 0.33
C CYS A 65 9.19 7.50 0.92
N LEU A 66 8.76 6.23 1.00
CA LEU A 66 9.61 5.14 1.46
C LEU A 66 10.79 4.89 0.52
N LYS A 67 10.56 4.85 -0.80
CA LYS A 67 11.62 4.71 -1.81
C LYS A 67 12.67 5.82 -1.69
N GLU A 68 12.23 7.07 -1.51
CA GLU A 68 13.13 8.21 -1.32
C GLU A 68 13.96 8.07 -0.04
N LYS A 69 13.32 7.73 1.09
CA LYS A 69 14.02 7.50 2.36
C LYS A 69 14.99 6.33 2.30
N VAL A 70 14.67 5.25 1.59
CA VAL A 70 15.57 4.10 1.43
C VAL A 70 16.80 4.48 0.63
N LYS A 71 16.66 5.29 -0.43
CA LYS A 71 17.79 5.83 -1.19
C LYS A 71 18.70 6.70 -0.33
N ASP A 72 18.14 7.50 0.57
CA ASP A 72 18.94 8.30 1.51
C ASP A 72 19.68 7.42 2.53
N LEU A 73 19.06 6.31 2.96
CA LEU A 73 19.60 5.39 3.95
C LEU A 73 20.67 4.45 3.40
N SER A 74 20.62 4.08 2.12
CA SER A 74 21.66 3.27 1.46
C SER A 74 23.00 4.00 1.34
N LEU A 75 23.00 5.33 1.51
CA LEU A 75 24.20 6.16 1.60
C LEU A 75 24.89 6.07 2.98
N ILE A 76 24.25 5.46 3.98
CA ILE A 76 24.80 5.28 5.33
C ILE A 76 25.36 3.86 5.47
N PRO A 77 26.70 3.70 5.55
CA PRO A 77 27.35 2.37 5.55
C PRO A 77 26.89 1.43 6.67
N SER A 78 26.42 1.97 7.80
CA SER A 78 25.96 1.16 8.94
C SER A 78 24.54 0.61 8.78
N LEU A 79 23.81 1.03 7.74
CA LEU A 79 22.39 0.70 7.53
C LEU A 79 22.17 -0.16 6.26
N VAL A 80 23.25 -0.61 5.63
CA VAL A 80 23.26 -1.49 4.45
C VAL A 80 22.47 -2.78 4.70
N ASN A 81 22.48 -3.31 5.92
CA ASN A 81 21.77 -4.55 6.27
C ASN A 81 20.24 -4.39 6.34
N SER A 82 19.73 -3.20 6.68
CA SER A 82 18.28 -2.93 6.67
C SER A 82 17.79 -2.36 5.34
N ALA A 83 18.66 -1.70 4.57
CA ALA A 83 18.39 -1.38 3.16
C ALA A 83 18.14 -2.65 2.34
N ALA A 84 18.92 -3.72 2.57
CA ALA A 84 18.72 -5.02 1.91
C ALA A 84 17.36 -5.68 2.21
N PHE A 85 16.79 -5.44 3.40
CA PHE A 85 15.44 -5.90 3.74
C PHE A 85 14.35 -5.12 2.99
N LEU A 86 14.61 -3.85 2.68
CA LEU A 86 13.68 -2.98 1.96
C LEU A 86 13.82 -3.11 0.44
N ASP A 87 15.01 -3.43 -0.07
CA ASP A 87 15.20 -3.80 -1.48
C ASP A 87 14.42 -5.06 -1.86
N TYR A 88 14.22 -5.99 -0.93
CA TYR A 88 13.34 -7.15 -1.12
C TYR A 88 11.85 -6.78 -1.27
N LEU A 89 11.44 -5.61 -0.76
CA LEU A 89 10.08 -5.08 -0.92
C LEU A 89 9.94 -4.24 -2.19
N ILE A 90 11.03 -3.96 -2.91
CA ILE A 90 11.05 -3.14 -4.12
C ILE A 90 11.20 -4.00 -5.39
N TYR A 91 11.53 -5.29 -5.25
CA TYR A 91 11.52 -6.27 -6.35
C TYR A 91 10.21 -7.07 -6.39
#